data_AF-A0A3B0R2C3-F1
#
_entry.id   AF-A0A3B0R2C3-F1
#
_cell.length_a   1.000
_cell.length_b   1.000
_cell.length_c   1.000
_cell.angle_alpha   90.00
_cell.angle_beta   90.00
_cell.angle_gamma   90.00
#
_symmetry.space_group_name_H-M   'P 1'
#
loop_
_entity.id
_entity.type
_entity.pdbx_description
1 polymer ?
#
loop_
_entity_poly.entity_id
_entity_poly.type
_entity_poly.pdbx_seq_one_letter_code
_entity_poly.pdbx_strand_id
1 'polypeptide(L)'
;MSFDIKTNVIEPRRHTYAHIAKRLGGDKPATRYQEGTWDLQPTVNFHYRPTWNPEREIYDKSLTAIKMEDWYSFNDPRQLYYGTYTMARHKMMEAEESHFKFIDKSNMMTLMDTEWQQMVRDFLLPLRHFEWGANMNNCDCSDKAYGTAISQVALFAAMDRLGIAQIISRVGLLLDDSTGKSLDQAKADWLDSDRWQGVRKMLEDSFVVEDWFEILVAQNLCMDGVVFPLFYQYFDEAGQAHGGSAMSMLNGFMQDWGKDEKRWLDHLLKVTAAESTENAALLSGWAAKWIDLAIEAFTPIARHVLGDKADEAMTSIRAEITQRAKKSGLDI
;
A
#
# COMPACT_ATOMS: atom_id res chain seq x y z
N MET A 1 25.53 -40.12 10.51
CA MET A 1 24.85 -40.90 9.46
C MET A 1 23.49 -40.26 9.23
N SER A 2 23.28 -39.62 8.08
CA SER A 2 21.95 -39.14 7.69
C SER A 2 21.18 -40.34 7.12
N PHE A 3 19.98 -40.62 7.64
CA PHE A 3 19.09 -41.62 7.08
C PHE A 3 18.30 -40.98 5.93
N ASP A 4 18.69 -41.26 4.68
CA ASP A 4 17.87 -40.91 3.53
C ASP A 4 16.76 -41.94 3.35
N ILE A 5 15.51 -41.51 3.54
CA ILE A 5 14.33 -42.34 3.32
C ILE A 5 14.16 -42.49 1.80
N LYS A 6 14.26 -43.73 1.29
CA LYS A 6 14.00 -44.01 -0.12
C LYS A 6 12.51 -43.89 -0.42
N THR A 7 12.15 -42.91 -1.23
CA THR A 7 10.80 -42.74 -1.79
C THR A 7 10.73 -43.32 -3.21
N ASN A 8 9.66 -44.05 -3.54
CA ASN A 8 9.40 -44.47 -4.91
C ASN A 8 9.08 -43.22 -5.77
N VAL A 9 9.93 -42.92 -6.74
CA VAL A 9 9.73 -41.79 -7.67
C VAL A 9 8.90 -42.31 -8.86
N ILE A 10 7.77 -41.65 -9.11
CA ILE A 10 6.90 -41.93 -10.27
C ILE A 10 7.22 -40.90 -11.35
N GLU A 11 7.52 -41.36 -12.57
CA GLU A 11 7.78 -40.47 -13.71
C GLU A 11 6.49 -39.74 -14.14
N PRO A 12 6.45 -38.40 -14.07
CA PRO A 12 5.27 -37.63 -14.44
C PRO A 12 5.19 -37.48 -15.97
N ARG A 13 3.95 -37.38 -16.51
CA ARG A 13 3.73 -37.13 -17.96
C ARG A 13 4.07 -35.71 -18.40
N ARG A 14 4.06 -34.77 -17.45
CA ARG A 14 4.44 -33.37 -17.59
C ARG A 14 4.74 -32.79 -16.21
N HIS A 15 5.49 -31.70 -16.13
CA HIS A 15 5.86 -31.10 -14.85
C HIS A 15 4.96 -29.93 -14.43
N THR A 16 4.34 -29.23 -15.37
CA THR A 16 3.44 -28.10 -15.07
C THR A 16 2.34 -27.92 -16.13
N TYR A 17 1.52 -26.88 -16.01
CA TYR A 17 0.49 -26.52 -16.98
C TYR A 17 1.10 -25.94 -18.26
N ALA A 18 0.39 -26.10 -19.39
CA ALA A 18 0.91 -25.72 -20.71
C ALA A 18 1.22 -24.21 -20.83
N HIS A 19 0.40 -23.34 -20.25
CA HIS A 19 0.63 -21.88 -20.26
C HIS A 19 1.89 -21.50 -19.46
N ILE A 20 2.10 -22.16 -18.30
CA ILE A 20 3.31 -21.99 -17.49
C ILE A 20 4.56 -22.48 -18.23
N ALA A 21 4.51 -23.68 -18.81
CA ALA A 21 5.63 -24.23 -19.60
C ALA A 21 6.01 -23.31 -20.78
N LYS A 22 5.02 -22.69 -21.44
CA LYS A 22 5.25 -21.70 -22.50
C LYS A 22 6.04 -20.49 -21.98
N ARG A 23 5.66 -19.94 -20.83
CA ARG A 23 6.38 -18.81 -20.19
C ARG A 23 7.78 -19.20 -19.71
N LEU A 24 7.94 -20.41 -19.17
CA LEU A 24 9.24 -20.91 -18.71
C LEU A 24 10.18 -21.29 -19.86
N GLY A 25 9.70 -21.37 -21.11
CA GLY A 25 10.46 -21.84 -22.27
C GLY A 25 10.70 -23.36 -22.26
N GLY A 26 9.87 -24.14 -21.57
CA GLY A 26 9.97 -25.60 -21.49
C GLY A 26 9.16 -26.20 -20.35
N ASP A 27 8.90 -27.51 -20.44
CA ASP A 27 8.21 -28.27 -19.39
C ASP A 27 9.16 -28.60 -18.24
N LYS A 28 9.11 -27.76 -17.20
CA LYS A 28 9.92 -27.88 -15.99
C LYS A 28 9.04 -27.55 -14.78
N PRO A 29 9.37 -28.07 -13.59
CA PRO A 29 8.62 -27.77 -12.38
C PRO A 29 8.50 -26.26 -12.15
N ALA A 30 7.28 -25.78 -11.90
CA ALA A 30 6.99 -24.39 -11.63
C ALA A 30 6.84 -24.12 -10.13
N THR A 31 7.02 -22.86 -9.72
CA THR A 31 6.75 -22.45 -8.34
C THR A 31 5.25 -22.30 -8.09
N ARG A 32 4.83 -22.35 -6.81
CA ARG A 32 3.43 -22.09 -6.43
C ARG A 32 2.96 -20.70 -6.86
N TYR A 33 3.83 -19.70 -6.81
CA TYR A 33 3.52 -18.36 -7.28
C TYR A 33 3.24 -18.34 -8.79
N GLN A 34 4.08 -19.01 -9.59
CA GLN A 34 3.91 -19.08 -11.05
C GLN A 34 2.58 -19.72 -11.43
N GLU A 35 2.28 -20.90 -10.88
CA GLU A 35 1.00 -21.59 -11.14
C GLU A 35 -0.21 -20.87 -10.57
N GLY A 36 -0.03 -20.07 -9.50
CA GLY A 36 -1.09 -19.30 -8.86
C GLY A 36 -1.29 -17.89 -9.42
N THR A 37 -0.51 -17.48 -10.43
CA THR A 37 -0.50 -16.08 -10.92
C THR A 37 -0.50 -15.98 -12.44
N TRP A 38 0.35 -16.72 -13.14
CA TRP A 38 0.58 -16.47 -14.57
C TRP A 38 -0.56 -16.95 -15.47
N ASP A 39 -1.02 -16.08 -16.37
CA ASP A 39 -2.06 -16.33 -17.38
C ASP A 39 -3.37 -16.92 -16.84
N LEU A 40 -3.70 -16.66 -15.57
CA LEU A 40 -4.98 -17.08 -14.99
C LEU A 40 -6.15 -16.21 -15.44
N GLN A 41 -5.89 -14.97 -15.87
CA GLN A 41 -6.91 -14.05 -16.36
C GLN A 41 -7.43 -14.48 -17.73
N PRO A 42 -8.76 -14.51 -17.96
CA PRO A 42 -9.33 -14.59 -19.30
C PRO A 42 -8.91 -13.39 -20.17
N THR A 43 -8.59 -13.62 -21.44
CA THR A 43 -8.04 -12.56 -22.33
C THR A 43 -8.82 -12.32 -23.62
N VAL A 44 -9.72 -13.24 -24.00
CA VAL A 44 -10.44 -13.19 -25.28
C VAL A 44 -11.82 -13.85 -25.15
N ASN A 45 -12.68 -13.63 -26.15
CA ASN A 45 -13.99 -14.27 -26.30
C ASN A 45 -14.98 -13.95 -25.16
N PHE A 46 -14.98 -12.70 -24.69
CA PHE A 46 -16.01 -12.22 -23.77
C PHE A 46 -17.37 -12.21 -24.48
N HIS A 47 -18.40 -12.71 -23.79
CA HIS A 47 -19.71 -12.92 -24.40
C HIS A 47 -20.58 -11.66 -24.40
N TYR A 48 -20.30 -10.72 -23.48
CA TYR A 48 -21.11 -9.54 -23.26
C TYR A 48 -20.21 -8.35 -22.91
N ARG A 49 -20.63 -7.16 -23.34
CA ARG A 49 -20.02 -5.91 -22.92
C ARG A 49 -20.45 -5.55 -21.48
N PRO A 50 -19.60 -4.88 -20.70
CA PRO A 50 -20.00 -4.37 -19.39
C PRO A 50 -21.18 -3.40 -19.51
N THR A 51 -22.24 -3.61 -18.73
CA THR A 51 -23.42 -2.72 -18.76
C THR A 51 -23.13 -1.32 -18.22
N TRP A 52 -22.07 -1.18 -17.43
CA TRP A 52 -21.61 0.07 -16.81
C TRP A 52 -20.49 0.77 -17.61
N ASN A 53 -19.92 0.11 -18.63
CA ASN A 53 -18.97 0.72 -19.57
C ASN A 53 -19.04 0.04 -20.95
N PRO A 54 -20.09 0.33 -21.75
CA PRO A 54 -20.35 -0.41 -22.99
C PRO A 54 -19.29 -0.25 -24.09
N GLU A 55 -18.45 0.78 -23.99
CA GLU A 55 -17.40 1.08 -24.99
C GLU A 55 -16.16 0.19 -24.84
N ARG A 56 -16.02 -0.51 -23.71
CA ARG A 56 -14.83 -1.32 -23.38
C ARG A 56 -15.14 -2.80 -23.32
N GLU A 57 -14.10 -3.64 -23.41
CA GLU A 57 -14.21 -5.08 -23.12
C GLU A 57 -14.04 -5.37 -21.62
N ILE A 58 -14.34 -6.60 -21.20
CA ILE A 58 -13.90 -7.09 -19.88
C ILE A 58 -12.36 -7.20 -19.90
N TYR A 59 -11.68 -6.77 -18.84
CA TYR A 59 -10.22 -6.67 -18.79
C TYR A 59 -9.61 -5.91 -19.98
N ASP A 60 -10.08 -4.68 -20.21
CA ASP A 60 -9.62 -3.85 -21.32
C ASP A 60 -8.28 -3.15 -21.00
N LYS A 61 -7.25 -3.44 -21.81
CA LYS A 61 -5.92 -2.82 -21.66
C LYS A 61 -5.94 -1.29 -21.78
N SER A 62 -6.94 -0.71 -22.43
CA SER A 62 -7.09 0.74 -22.58
C SER A 62 -7.56 1.46 -21.31
N LEU A 63 -7.90 0.73 -20.23
CA LEU A 63 -8.26 1.31 -18.93
C LEU A 63 -7.11 2.07 -18.27
N THR A 64 -5.92 1.97 -18.85
CA THR A 64 -4.79 2.87 -18.59
C THR A 64 -4.15 3.29 -19.91
N ALA A 65 -3.54 4.48 -19.92
CA ALA A 65 -2.70 4.96 -21.01
C ALA A 65 -1.34 4.26 -21.06
N ILE A 66 -0.93 3.56 -19.99
CA ILE A 66 0.27 2.71 -19.97
C ILE A 66 0.13 1.56 -20.97
N LYS A 67 1.19 1.31 -21.74
CA LYS A 67 1.23 0.22 -22.72
C LYS A 67 2.31 -0.78 -22.36
N MET A 68 1.92 -2.05 -22.28
CA MET A 68 2.85 -3.17 -22.07
C MET A 68 2.62 -4.21 -23.17
N GLU A 69 3.69 -4.74 -23.75
CA GLU A 69 3.65 -5.89 -24.65
C GLU A 69 3.16 -7.13 -23.87
N ASP A 70 3.76 -7.38 -22.71
CA ASP A 70 3.36 -8.43 -21.77
C ASP A 70 3.24 -7.87 -20.35
N TRP A 71 2.01 -7.77 -19.84
CA TRP A 71 1.74 -7.33 -18.47
C TRP A 71 2.28 -8.30 -17.40
N TYR A 72 2.61 -9.55 -17.77
CA TYR A 72 3.25 -10.52 -16.89
C TYR A 72 4.80 -10.47 -16.93
N SER A 73 5.38 -9.47 -17.62
CA SER A 73 6.78 -9.08 -17.41
C SER A 73 7.01 -8.65 -15.96
N PHE A 74 5.99 -8.04 -15.33
CA PHE A 74 5.98 -7.81 -13.90
C PHE A 74 5.74 -9.11 -13.12
N ASN A 75 6.54 -9.29 -12.08
CA ASN A 75 6.38 -10.33 -11.08
C ASN A 75 6.57 -9.73 -9.69
N ASP A 76 5.74 -10.12 -8.72
CA ASP A 76 5.92 -9.69 -7.34
C ASP A 76 7.24 -10.28 -6.80
N PRO A 77 8.24 -9.45 -6.45
CA PRO A 77 9.51 -9.92 -5.89
C PRO A 77 9.33 -10.61 -4.53
N ARG A 78 8.19 -10.46 -3.88
CA ARG A 78 7.82 -11.13 -2.62
C ARG A 78 7.24 -12.54 -2.85
N GLN A 79 6.85 -12.87 -4.09
CA GLN A 79 6.23 -14.15 -4.46
C GLN A 79 4.94 -14.44 -3.66
N LEU A 80 4.16 -13.40 -3.37
CA LEU A 80 2.89 -13.53 -2.67
C LEU A 80 1.81 -14.03 -3.64
N TYR A 81 1.35 -15.26 -3.39
CA TYR A 81 0.02 -15.74 -3.78
C TYR A 81 -0.83 -15.84 -2.50
N TYR A 82 -2.14 -16.11 -2.62
CA TYR A 82 -3.06 -16.04 -1.47
C TYR A 82 -2.54 -16.72 -0.18
N GLY A 83 -1.98 -17.93 -0.31
CA GLY A 83 -1.44 -18.68 0.84
C GLY A 83 -0.24 -17.98 1.50
N THR A 84 0.76 -17.56 0.73
CA THR A 84 1.94 -16.88 1.30
C THR A 84 1.62 -15.47 1.78
N TYR A 85 0.67 -14.78 1.15
CA TYR A 85 0.15 -13.48 1.62
C TYR A 85 -0.47 -13.60 3.02
N THR A 86 -1.45 -14.49 3.18
CA THR A 86 -2.15 -14.66 4.46
C THR A 86 -1.22 -15.12 5.58
N MET A 87 -0.26 -16.01 5.29
CA MET A 87 0.77 -16.41 6.26
C MET A 87 1.67 -15.23 6.68
N ALA A 88 2.12 -14.41 5.72
CA ALA A 88 2.96 -13.25 6.02
C ALA A 88 2.22 -12.22 6.89
N ARG A 89 0.97 -11.89 6.53
CA ARG A 89 0.14 -10.95 7.31
C ARG A 89 -0.28 -11.50 8.65
N HIS A 90 -0.56 -12.80 8.77
CA HIS A 90 -0.83 -13.43 10.06
C HIS A 90 0.31 -13.23 11.05
N LYS A 91 1.56 -13.47 10.62
CA LYS A 91 2.74 -13.28 11.48
C LYS A 91 2.89 -11.83 11.94
N MET A 92 2.66 -10.86 11.05
CA MET A 92 2.73 -9.44 11.40
C MET A 92 1.62 -9.06 12.39
N MET A 93 0.39 -9.52 12.15
CA MET A 93 -0.74 -9.23 13.03
C MET A 93 -0.62 -9.92 14.39
N GLU A 94 -0.03 -11.12 14.46
CA GLU A 94 0.25 -11.80 15.74
C GLU A 94 1.19 -10.98 16.64
N ALA A 95 2.22 -10.36 16.04
CA ALA A 95 3.10 -9.44 16.76
C ALA A 95 2.35 -8.20 17.24
N GLU A 96 1.55 -7.59 16.36
CA GLU A 96 0.74 -6.41 16.66
C GLU A 96 -0.28 -6.68 17.79
N GLU A 97 -0.98 -7.81 17.75
CA GLU A 97 -1.88 -8.24 18.84
C GLU A 97 -1.15 -8.42 20.17
N SER A 98 0.09 -8.91 20.13
CA SER A 98 0.92 -9.06 21.31
C SER A 98 1.30 -7.70 21.90
N HIS A 99 1.58 -6.69 21.05
CA HIS A 99 1.83 -5.31 21.48
C HIS A 99 0.59 -4.70 22.13
N PHE A 100 -0.58 -4.77 21.50
CA PHE A 100 -1.85 -4.27 22.09
C PHE A 100 -2.09 -4.85 23.48
N LYS A 101 -1.99 -6.19 23.63
CA LYS A 101 -2.18 -6.85 24.94
C LYS A 101 -1.17 -6.40 25.99
N PHE A 102 0.08 -6.21 25.60
CA PHE A 102 1.13 -5.80 26.52
C PHE A 102 0.94 -4.35 27.00
N ILE A 103 0.63 -3.45 26.08
CA ILE A 103 0.40 -2.03 26.36
C ILE A 103 -0.80 -1.84 27.29
N ASP A 104 -1.91 -2.53 26.99
CA ASP A 104 -3.12 -2.51 27.80
C ASP A 104 -2.86 -3.04 29.22
N LYS A 105 -2.29 -4.24 29.33
CA LYS A 105 -1.96 -4.86 30.63
C LYS A 105 -1.01 -4.00 31.49
N SER A 106 -0.10 -3.28 30.85
CA SER A 106 0.92 -2.47 31.53
C SER A 106 0.51 -1.01 31.67
N ASN A 107 -0.70 -0.63 31.24
CA ASN A 107 -1.20 0.75 31.20
C ASN A 107 -0.21 1.72 30.55
N MET A 108 0.54 1.29 29.53
CA MET A 108 1.64 2.10 28.98
C MET A 108 1.16 3.41 28.34
N MET A 109 -0.09 3.47 27.86
CA MET A 109 -0.67 4.71 27.34
C MET A 109 -0.74 5.82 28.40
N THR A 110 -0.84 5.46 29.69
CA THR A 110 -0.87 6.44 30.79
C THR A 110 0.49 7.09 31.08
N LEU A 111 1.57 6.51 30.56
CA LEU A 111 2.93 7.04 30.69
C LEU A 111 3.23 8.13 29.66
N MET A 112 2.35 8.32 28.68
CA MET A 112 2.46 9.33 27.65
C MET A 112 1.89 10.66 28.15
N ASP A 113 2.58 11.76 27.85
CA ASP A 113 2.12 13.10 28.20
C ASP A 113 0.71 13.36 27.64
N THR A 114 -0.16 13.99 28.44
CA THR A 114 -1.54 14.27 28.04
C THR A 114 -1.65 15.10 26.75
N GLU A 115 -0.74 16.05 26.55
CA GLU A 115 -0.65 16.85 25.31
C GLU A 115 -0.31 15.97 24.10
N TRP A 116 0.58 14.99 24.27
CA TRP A 116 0.94 14.08 23.20
C TRP A 116 -0.14 13.04 22.92
N GLN A 117 -0.87 12.58 23.95
CA GLN A 117 -2.06 11.76 23.75
C GLN A 117 -3.11 12.51 22.90
N GLN A 118 -3.29 13.82 23.13
CA GLN A 118 -4.17 14.64 22.29
C GLN A 118 -3.60 14.75 20.87
N MET A 119 -2.28 14.91 20.72
CA MET A 119 -1.63 14.92 19.40
C MET A 119 -1.89 13.61 18.64
N VAL A 120 -1.81 12.45 19.29
CA VAL A 120 -2.17 11.16 18.67
C VAL A 120 -3.64 11.16 18.20
N ARG A 121 -4.57 11.73 18.98
CA ARG A 121 -5.99 11.83 18.59
C ARG A 121 -6.20 12.72 17.37
N ASP A 122 -5.57 13.89 17.35
CA ASP A 122 -5.73 14.89 16.28
C ASP A 122 -5.02 14.49 14.97
N PHE A 123 -3.90 13.77 15.09
CA PHE A 123 -3.01 13.46 13.99
C PHE A 123 -3.19 12.04 13.47
N LEU A 124 -3.03 11.02 14.32
CA LEU A 124 -3.02 9.63 13.86
C LEU A 124 -4.43 9.10 13.58
N LEU A 125 -5.41 9.38 14.45
CA LEU A 125 -6.73 8.74 14.33
C LEU A 125 -7.48 9.12 13.03
N PRO A 126 -7.47 10.38 12.55
CA PRO A 126 -8.12 10.73 11.29
C PRO A 126 -7.51 10.03 10.07
N LEU A 127 -6.23 9.61 10.14
CA LEU A 127 -5.57 8.87 9.05
C LEU A 127 -6.30 7.57 8.68
N ARG A 128 -7.11 6.99 9.57
CA ARG A 128 -7.97 5.84 9.23
C ARG A 128 -8.91 6.11 8.05
N HIS A 129 -9.31 7.37 7.84
CA HIS A 129 -10.14 7.77 6.71
C HIS A 129 -9.33 7.83 5.41
N PHE A 130 -8.06 8.24 5.50
CA PHE A 130 -7.11 8.12 4.40
C PHE A 130 -6.86 6.66 4.03
N GLU A 131 -6.62 5.79 5.00
CA GLU A 131 -6.41 4.35 4.76
C GLU A 131 -7.65 3.69 4.14
N TRP A 132 -8.87 4.12 4.51
CA TRP A 132 -10.09 3.68 3.83
C TRP A 132 -10.15 4.15 2.37
N GLY A 133 -9.76 5.39 2.07
CA GLY A 133 -9.65 5.82 0.67
C GLY A 133 -8.56 5.08 -0.10
N ALA A 134 -7.42 4.79 0.53
CA ALA A 134 -6.37 3.98 -0.05
C ALA A 134 -6.85 2.54 -0.34
N ASN A 135 -7.68 1.96 0.53
CA ASN A 135 -8.37 0.70 0.28
C ASN A 135 -9.25 0.79 -0.98
N MET A 136 -10.08 1.83 -1.09
CA MET A 136 -10.96 2.03 -2.25
C MET A 136 -10.16 2.18 -3.55
N ASN A 137 -9.12 3.00 -3.56
CA ASN A 137 -8.21 3.17 -4.70
C ASN A 137 -7.57 1.85 -5.12
N ASN A 138 -7.05 1.07 -4.17
CA ASN A 138 -6.41 -0.21 -4.49
C ASN A 138 -7.41 -1.30 -4.92
N CYS A 139 -8.66 -1.25 -4.43
CA CYS A 139 -9.75 -2.10 -4.95
C CYS A 139 -10.07 -1.75 -6.41
N ASP A 140 -10.14 -0.46 -6.72
CA ASP A 140 -10.37 0.02 -8.09
C ASP A 140 -9.24 -0.40 -9.04
N CYS A 141 -7.98 -0.24 -8.59
CA CYS A 141 -6.82 -0.76 -9.30
C CYS A 141 -6.90 -2.27 -9.51
N SER A 142 -7.32 -3.04 -8.49
CA SER A 142 -7.44 -4.50 -8.62
C SER A 142 -8.49 -4.91 -9.64
N ASP A 143 -9.64 -4.23 -9.67
CA ASP A 143 -10.74 -4.50 -10.59
C ASP A 143 -10.37 -4.19 -12.04
N LYS A 144 -9.68 -3.07 -12.27
CA LYS A 144 -9.36 -2.55 -13.61
C LYS A 144 -8.02 -2.98 -14.17
N ALA A 145 -7.07 -3.38 -13.33
CA ALA A 145 -5.73 -3.75 -13.77
C ALA A 145 -5.75 -4.94 -14.72
N TYR A 146 -4.88 -4.90 -15.72
CA TYR A 146 -4.69 -6.02 -16.64
C TYR A 146 -3.60 -6.97 -16.12
N GLY A 147 -3.97 -8.24 -15.97
CA GLY A 147 -3.10 -9.33 -15.53
C GLY A 147 -3.25 -9.63 -14.04
N THR A 148 -3.34 -10.92 -13.72
CA THR A 148 -3.43 -11.42 -12.34
C THR A 148 -2.25 -10.97 -11.47
N ALA A 149 -1.04 -10.88 -12.06
CA ALA A 149 0.17 -10.45 -11.33
C ALA A 149 0.03 -9.05 -10.70
N ILE A 150 -0.66 -8.13 -11.37
CA ILE A 150 -0.85 -6.74 -10.91
C ILE A 150 -2.12 -6.62 -10.07
N SER A 151 -3.24 -7.16 -10.56
CA SER A 151 -4.52 -7.09 -9.84
C SER A 151 -4.44 -7.72 -8.44
N GLN A 152 -3.68 -8.81 -8.27
CA GLN A 152 -3.54 -9.46 -6.96
C GLN A 152 -2.74 -8.62 -5.95
N VAL A 153 -1.66 -7.96 -6.37
CA VAL A 153 -0.85 -7.14 -5.45
C VAL A 153 -1.62 -5.88 -5.03
N ALA A 154 -2.40 -5.30 -5.94
CA ALA A 154 -3.33 -4.22 -5.62
C ALA A 154 -4.41 -4.69 -4.61
N LEU A 155 -4.98 -5.89 -4.79
CA LEU A 155 -5.97 -6.42 -3.84
C LEU A 155 -5.38 -6.67 -2.45
N PHE A 156 -4.18 -7.27 -2.39
CA PHE A 156 -3.49 -7.49 -1.12
C PHE A 156 -3.20 -6.16 -0.41
N ALA A 157 -2.70 -5.17 -1.16
CA ALA A 157 -2.53 -3.81 -0.65
C ALA A 157 -3.85 -3.26 -0.09
N ALA A 158 -4.95 -3.35 -0.85
CA ALA A 158 -6.26 -2.87 -0.41
C ALA A 158 -6.69 -3.49 0.92
N MET A 159 -6.57 -4.81 1.07
CA MET A 159 -6.96 -5.50 2.31
C MET A 159 -6.05 -5.13 3.48
N ASP A 160 -4.77 -4.88 3.22
CA ASP A 160 -3.85 -4.40 4.25
C ASP A 160 -4.20 -2.98 4.71
N ARG A 161 -4.63 -2.09 3.81
CA ARG A 161 -5.13 -0.74 4.17
C ARG A 161 -6.32 -0.80 5.12
N LEU A 162 -7.25 -1.72 4.86
CA LEU A 162 -8.36 -1.96 5.77
C LEU A 162 -7.84 -2.39 7.15
N GLY A 163 -6.86 -3.29 7.20
CA GLY A 163 -6.20 -3.70 8.45
C GLY A 163 -5.53 -2.52 9.19
N ILE A 164 -4.81 -1.66 8.48
CA ILE A 164 -4.17 -0.46 9.06
C ILE A 164 -5.23 0.49 9.61
N ALA A 165 -6.31 0.76 8.88
CA ALA A 165 -7.43 1.57 9.37
C ALA A 165 -8.05 0.99 10.65
N GLN A 166 -8.14 -0.34 10.76
CA GLN A 166 -8.62 -1.04 11.96
C GLN A 166 -7.64 -0.92 13.13
N ILE A 167 -6.33 -1.06 12.89
CA ILE A 167 -5.29 -0.88 13.92
C ILE A 167 -5.35 0.56 14.46
N ILE A 168 -5.37 1.57 13.59
CA ILE A 168 -5.52 2.98 13.99
C ILE A 168 -6.81 3.17 14.80
N SER A 169 -7.92 2.56 14.38
CA SER A 169 -9.18 2.64 15.13
C SER A 169 -9.06 2.01 16.53
N ARG A 170 -8.32 0.91 16.67
CA ARG A 170 -8.05 0.26 17.97
C ARG A 170 -7.15 1.09 18.87
N VAL A 171 -6.19 1.84 18.32
CA VAL A 171 -5.43 2.84 19.09
C VAL A 171 -6.40 3.86 19.70
N GLY A 172 -7.37 4.35 18.92
CA GLY A 172 -8.40 5.27 19.41
C GLY A 172 -9.25 4.69 20.54
N LEU A 173 -9.66 3.42 20.41
CA LEU A 173 -10.40 2.71 21.46
C LEU A 173 -9.57 2.48 22.72
N LEU A 174 -8.27 2.18 22.57
CA LEU A 174 -7.37 2.04 23.71
C LEU A 174 -7.19 3.37 24.45
N LEU A 175 -7.19 4.49 23.73
CA LEU A 175 -7.05 5.83 24.30
C LEU A 175 -8.32 6.33 25.01
N ASP A 176 -9.49 5.73 24.79
CA ASP A 176 -10.76 6.20 25.39
C ASP A 176 -11.57 5.13 26.12
N ASP A 177 -10.89 4.09 26.60
CA ASP A 177 -11.48 2.96 27.32
C ASP A 177 -12.65 2.31 26.54
N SER A 178 -12.47 2.20 25.23
CA SER A 178 -13.42 1.62 24.26
C SER A 178 -14.78 2.34 24.22
N THR A 179 -14.82 3.63 24.57
CA THR A 179 -16.05 4.43 24.45
C THR A 179 -16.35 4.86 23.02
N GLY A 180 -15.33 4.90 22.15
CA GLY A 180 -15.47 5.29 20.74
C GLY A 180 -15.53 6.79 20.49
N LYS A 181 -15.54 7.62 21.55
CA LYS A 181 -15.62 9.08 21.44
C LYS A 181 -14.44 9.68 20.67
N SER A 182 -13.27 9.08 20.77
CA SER A 182 -12.07 9.52 20.01
C SER A 182 -12.24 9.28 18.53
N LEU A 183 -12.95 8.23 18.14
CA LEU A 183 -13.22 7.93 16.74
C LEU A 183 -14.28 8.86 16.16
N ASP A 184 -15.26 9.26 16.96
CA ASP A 184 -16.24 10.29 16.60
C ASP A 184 -15.55 11.64 16.41
N GLN A 185 -14.68 12.04 17.35
CA GLN A 185 -13.91 13.28 17.23
C GLN A 185 -12.96 13.24 16.04
N ALA A 186 -12.22 12.14 15.83
CA ALA A 186 -11.34 12.00 14.67
C ALA A 186 -12.08 12.11 13.33
N LYS A 187 -13.34 11.64 13.28
CA LYS A 187 -14.21 11.84 12.11
C LYS A 187 -14.62 13.30 11.96
N ALA A 188 -14.98 13.99 13.04
CA ALA A 188 -15.27 15.42 12.99
C ALA A 188 -14.04 16.20 12.52
N ASP A 189 -12.84 15.87 13.02
CA ASP A 189 -11.60 16.51 12.58
C ASP A 189 -11.33 16.27 11.10
N TRP A 190 -11.53 15.05 10.61
CA TRP A 190 -11.42 14.75 9.18
C TRP A 190 -12.40 15.58 8.32
N LEU A 191 -13.64 15.75 8.79
CA LEU A 191 -14.68 16.43 8.04
C LEU A 191 -14.56 17.96 8.08
N ASP A 192 -14.20 18.52 9.24
CA ASP A 192 -14.42 19.93 9.54
C ASP A 192 -13.12 20.71 9.84
N SER A 193 -12.00 20.04 10.18
CA SER A 193 -10.73 20.71 10.46
C SER A 193 -10.08 21.17 9.16
N ASP A 194 -9.76 22.47 9.06
CA ASP A 194 -9.03 23.06 7.92
C ASP A 194 -7.73 22.31 7.60
N ARG A 195 -7.07 21.76 8.63
CA ARG A 195 -5.81 21.01 8.50
C ARG A 195 -5.96 19.76 7.63
N TRP A 196 -7.10 19.08 7.69
CA TRP A 196 -7.34 17.84 6.97
C TRP A 196 -7.95 18.06 5.58
N GLN A 197 -8.46 19.24 5.27
CA GLN A 197 -9.19 19.47 4.01
C GLN A 197 -8.31 19.32 2.78
N GLY A 198 -7.02 19.65 2.85
CA GLY A 198 -6.08 19.41 1.75
C GLY A 198 -5.92 17.92 1.44
N VAL A 199 -5.70 17.10 2.47
CA VAL A 199 -5.56 15.63 2.32
C VAL A 199 -6.88 15.00 1.89
N ARG A 200 -7.99 15.41 2.52
CA ARG A 200 -9.32 14.93 2.18
C ARG A 200 -9.68 15.23 0.74
N LYS A 201 -9.48 16.48 0.29
CA LYS A 201 -9.71 16.87 -1.11
C LYS A 201 -8.86 16.05 -2.07
N MET A 202 -7.55 15.93 -1.81
CA MET A 202 -6.64 15.17 -2.66
C MET A 202 -7.07 13.71 -2.79
N LEU A 203 -7.50 13.09 -1.68
CA LEU A 203 -7.98 11.71 -1.67
C LEU A 203 -9.32 11.57 -2.40
N GLU A 204 -10.28 12.46 -2.16
CA GLU A 204 -11.57 12.47 -2.88
C GLU A 204 -11.39 12.72 -4.38
N ASP A 205 -10.47 13.61 -4.78
CA ASP A 205 -10.11 13.84 -6.18
C ASP A 205 -9.49 12.59 -6.82
N SER A 206 -8.78 11.75 -6.06
CA SER A 206 -8.24 10.49 -6.58
C SER A 206 -9.30 9.45 -6.93
N PHE A 207 -10.47 9.48 -6.26
CA PHE A 207 -11.57 8.53 -6.52
C PHE A 207 -12.23 8.71 -7.88
N VAL A 208 -11.98 9.85 -8.53
CA VAL A 208 -12.55 10.19 -9.84
C VAL A 208 -11.51 10.19 -10.96
N VAL A 209 -10.29 9.74 -10.68
CA VAL A 209 -9.29 9.47 -11.71
C VAL A 209 -9.67 8.20 -12.46
N GLU A 210 -9.71 8.24 -13.78
CA GLU A 210 -10.15 7.09 -14.59
C GLU A 210 -9.03 6.07 -14.84
N ASP A 211 -7.79 6.53 -14.94
CA ASP A 211 -6.63 5.69 -15.21
C ASP A 211 -6.16 4.99 -13.93
N TRP A 212 -6.37 3.68 -13.87
CA TRP A 212 -6.02 2.88 -12.70
C TRP A 212 -4.52 2.89 -12.38
N PHE A 213 -3.66 3.09 -13.38
CA PHE A 213 -2.22 3.17 -13.15
C PHE A 213 -1.84 4.56 -12.61
N GLU A 214 -2.52 5.64 -13.04
CA GLU A 214 -2.39 6.96 -12.40
C GLU A 214 -2.82 6.90 -10.93
N ILE A 215 -3.95 6.24 -10.61
CA ILE A 215 -4.41 6.05 -9.22
C ILE A 215 -3.33 5.33 -8.40
N LEU A 216 -2.74 4.26 -8.93
CA LEU A 216 -1.69 3.49 -8.27
C LEU A 216 -0.43 4.34 -8.01
N VAL A 217 -0.02 5.19 -8.96
CA VAL A 217 1.08 6.14 -8.76
C VAL A 217 0.72 7.17 -7.69
N ALA A 218 -0.46 7.78 -7.80
CA ALA A 218 -0.94 8.80 -6.87
C ALA A 218 -0.96 8.26 -5.44
N GLN A 219 -1.61 7.12 -5.22
CA GLN A 219 -1.77 6.51 -3.92
C GLN A 219 -0.45 5.90 -3.41
N ASN A 220 0.02 4.83 -4.08
CA ASN A 220 1.04 3.93 -3.56
C ASN A 220 2.46 4.51 -3.61
N LEU A 221 2.74 5.41 -4.56
CA LEU A 221 4.04 6.09 -4.64
C LEU A 221 4.03 7.44 -3.94
N CYS A 222 3.09 8.31 -4.30
CA CYS A 222 3.15 9.73 -3.92
C CYS A 222 2.56 9.98 -2.52
N MET A 223 1.28 9.65 -2.30
CA MET A 223 0.63 9.89 -1.01
C MET A 223 1.27 9.05 0.10
N ASP A 224 1.48 7.76 -0.12
CA ASP A 224 2.14 6.88 0.86
C ASP A 224 3.62 7.20 1.05
N GLY A 225 4.25 7.77 0.01
CA GLY A 225 5.58 8.34 0.10
C GLY A 225 5.69 9.43 1.16
N VAL A 226 4.60 10.16 1.42
CA VAL A 226 4.50 11.16 2.50
C VAL A 226 4.02 10.53 3.80
N VAL A 227 2.92 9.76 3.76
CA VAL A 227 2.29 9.21 4.96
C VAL A 227 3.25 8.35 5.77
N PHE A 228 3.98 7.44 5.13
CA PHE A 228 4.79 6.47 5.88
C PHE A 228 5.93 7.12 6.67
N PRO A 229 6.78 7.96 6.05
CA PRO A 229 7.78 8.71 6.80
C PRO A 229 7.15 9.67 7.81
N LEU A 230 6.12 10.43 7.44
CA LEU A 230 5.56 11.47 8.32
C LEU A 230 4.92 10.87 9.58
N PHE A 231 4.07 9.84 9.44
CA PHE A 231 3.28 9.29 10.54
C PHE A 231 3.99 8.20 11.32
N TYR A 232 4.83 7.38 10.68
CA TYR A 232 5.43 6.21 11.32
C TYR A 232 6.95 6.35 11.55
N GLN A 233 7.55 7.49 11.17
CA GLN A 233 8.94 7.81 11.49
C GLN A 233 9.04 9.18 12.18
N TYR A 234 8.79 10.30 11.50
CA TYR A 234 9.00 11.63 12.08
C TYR A 234 8.09 11.91 13.30
N PHE A 235 6.81 11.53 13.21
CA PHE A 235 5.90 11.62 14.35
C PHE A 235 6.32 10.72 15.51
N ASP A 236 6.74 9.48 15.21
CA ASP A 236 7.20 8.53 16.21
C ASP A 236 8.45 9.04 16.95
N GLU A 237 9.42 9.59 16.22
CA GLU A 237 10.64 10.22 16.74
C GLU A 237 10.32 11.43 17.63
N ALA A 238 9.41 12.31 17.17
CA ALA A 238 8.97 13.48 17.95
C ALA A 238 8.28 13.05 19.27
N GLY A 239 7.51 11.97 19.23
CA GLY A 239 6.79 11.46 20.40
C GLY A 239 7.66 10.82 21.47
N GLN A 240 8.91 10.44 21.17
CA GLN A 240 9.78 9.79 22.15
C GLN A 240 10.05 10.68 23.38
N ALA A 241 10.17 11.99 23.17
CA ALA A 241 10.36 12.96 24.25
C ALA A 241 9.15 13.07 25.20
N HIS A 242 7.98 12.57 24.77
CA HIS A 242 6.69 12.65 25.44
C HIS A 242 6.16 11.29 25.92
N GLY A 243 7.05 10.31 26.08
CA GLY A 243 6.67 8.95 26.50
C GLY A 243 6.01 8.12 25.38
N GLY A 244 6.24 8.46 24.11
CA GLY A 244 5.63 7.83 22.93
C GLY A 244 5.98 6.36 22.65
N SER A 245 6.71 5.67 23.53
CA SER A 245 7.19 4.30 23.32
C SER A 245 6.07 3.29 23.04
N ALA A 246 4.89 3.46 23.66
CA ALA A 246 3.72 2.65 23.37
C ALA A 246 3.27 2.78 21.91
N MET A 247 3.31 3.99 21.35
CA MET A 247 2.95 4.23 19.96
C MET A 247 3.97 3.62 18.99
N SER A 248 5.26 3.66 19.32
CA SER A 248 6.29 2.99 18.50
C SER A 248 6.04 1.50 18.36
N MET A 249 5.58 0.85 19.43
CA MET A 249 5.17 -0.55 19.39
C MET A 249 3.92 -0.77 18.53
N LEU A 250 2.90 0.10 18.64
CA LEU A 250 1.65 0.02 17.86
C LEU A 250 1.81 0.41 16.38
N ASN A 251 2.92 1.05 16.03
CA ASN A 251 3.28 1.37 14.64
C ASN A 251 4.07 0.23 13.98
N GLY A 252 4.37 -0.86 14.71
CA GLY A 252 5.22 -1.96 14.24
C GLY A 252 4.70 -2.61 12.97
N PHE A 253 3.39 -2.92 12.90
CA PHE A 253 2.77 -3.44 11.68
C PHE A 253 3.02 -2.53 10.48
N MET A 254 2.75 -1.22 10.61
CA MET A 254 2.86 -0.26 9.52
C MET A 254 4.30 -0.08 9.04
N GLN A 255 5.27 -0.03 9.95
CA GLN A 255 6.68 0.08 9.60
C GLN A 255 7.18 -1.13 8.79
N ASP A 256 6.84 -2.34 9.22
CA ASP A 256 7.22 -3.56 8.51
C ASP A 256 6.46 -3.71 7.19
N TRP A 257 5.16 -3.40 7.21
CA TRP A 257 4.31 -3.42 6.02
C TRP A 257 4.79 -2.45 4.96
N GLY A 258 5.10 -1.20 5.34
CA GLY A 258 5.56 -0.17 4.42
C GLY A 258 6.89 -0.53 3.74
N LYS A 259 7.80 -1.25 4.42
CA LYS A 259 9.03 -1.76 3.80
C LYS A 259 8.77 -2.87 2.80
N ASP A 260 7.87 -3.79 3.12
CA ASP A 260 7.50 -4.90 2.23
C ASP A 260 6.75 -4.39 0.99
N GLU A 261 5.82 -3.46 1.19
CA GLU A 261 4.94 -2.92 0.15
C GLU A 261 5.70 -2.15 -0.93
N LYS A 262 6.71 -1.36 -0.53
CA LYS A 262 7.53 -0.60 -1.50
C LYS A 262 8.20 -1.51 -2.54
N ARG A 263 8.50 -2.76 -2.20
CA ARG A 263 9.26 -3.68 -3.06
C ARG A 263 8.52 -4.03 -4.35
N TRP A 264 7.23 -4.35 -4.27
CA TRP A 264 6.47 -4.71 -5.48
C TRP A 264 6.17 -3.47 -6.32
N LEU A 265 5.85 -2.35 -5.67
CA LEU A 265 5.58 -1.10 -6.37
C LEU A 265 6.82 -0.63 -7.15
N ASP A 266 7.98 -0.60 -6.50
CA ASP A 266 9.23 -0.15 -7.12
C ASP A 266 9.59 -1.02 -8.33
N HIS A 267 9.35 -2.34 -8.21
CA HIS A 267 9.55 -3.28 -9.30
C HIS A 267 8.55 -3.08 -10.43
N LEU A 268 7.27 -2.87 -10.13
CA LEU A 268 6.24 -2.60 -11.14
C LEU A 268 6.56 -1.31 -11.91
N LEU A 269 6.87 -0.22 -11.22
CA LEU A 269 7.25 1.05 -11.83
C LEU A 269 8.50 0.90 -12.70
N LYS A 270 9.51 0.17 -12.21
CA LYS A 270 10.75 -0.09 -12.96
C LYS A 270 10.51 -0.87 -14.25
N VAL A 271 9.74 -1.95 -14.19
CA VAL A 271 9.40 -2.76 -15.37
C VAL A 271 8.59 -1.92 -16.35
N THR A 272 7.62 -1.15 -15.87
CA THR A 272 6.73 -0.32 -16.70
C THR A 272 7.47 0.83 -17.38
N ALA A 273 8.36 1.52 -16.66
CA ALA A 273 9.19 2.59 -17.20
C ALA A 273 10.23 2.07 -18.21
N ALA A 274 10.76 0.86 -18.01
CA ALA A 274 11.71 0.25 -18.94
C ALA A 274 11.07 -0.23 -20.26
N GLU A 275 9.75 -0.42 -20.30
CA GLU A 275 9.01 -0.86 -21.48
C GLU A 275 9.08 0.14 -22.64
N SER A 276 8.96 1.44 -22.34
CA SER A 276 9.03 2.50 -23.36
C SER A 276 9.32 3.88 -22.77
N THR A 277 9.90 4.75 -23.59
CA THR A 277 10.12 6.18 -23.24
C THR A 277 8.82 6.91 -22.95
N GLU A 278 7.73 6.53 -23.62
CA GLU A 278 6.39 7.07 -23.47
C GLU A 278 5.80 6.72 -22.11
N ASN A 279 5.92 5.46 -21.66
CA ASN A 279 5.51 5.06 -20.31
C ASN A 279 6.33 5.81 -19.26
N ALA A 280 7.66 5.87 -19.42
CA ALA A 280 8.52 6.58 -18.48
C ALA A 280 8.13 8.06 -18.34
N ALA A 281 7.85 8.74 -19.47
CA ALA A 281 7.39 10.13 -19.46
C ALA A 281 6.02 10.30 -18.78
N LEU A 282 5.08 9.39 -19.05
CA LEU A 282 3.74 9.42 -18.45
C LEU A 282 3.80 9.22 -16.93
N LEU A 283 4.53 8.20 -16.47
CA LEU A 283 4.76 7.94 -15.05
C LEU A 283 5.45 9.11 -14.35
N SER A 284 6.42 9.75 -15.01
CA SER A 284 7.13 10.91 -14.47
C SER A 284 6.20 12.11 -14.31
N GLY A 285 5.35 12.38 -15.32
CA GLY A 285 4.34 13.45 -15.26
C GLY A 285 3.33 13.25 -14.14
N TRP A 286 2.80 12.02 -13.99
CA TRP A 286 1.92 11.68 -12.88
C TRP A 286 2.61 11.81 -11.53
N ALA A 287 3.81 11.25 -11.38
CA ALA A 287 4.56 11.30 -10.12
C ALA A 287 4.87 12.75 -9.71
N ALA A 288 5.33 13.61 -10.63
CA ALA A 288 5.60 15.01 -10.33
C ALA A 288 4.35 15.74 -9.81
N LYS A 289 3.23 15.63 -10.55
CA LYS A 289 1.93 16.20 -10.16
C LYS A 289 1.49 15.74 -8.77
N TRP A 290 1.49 14.43 -8.53
CA TRP A 290 0.94 13.87 -7.29
C TRP A 290 1.88 14.03 -6.09
N ILE A 291 3.20 14.09 -6.29
CA ILE A 291 4.15 14.46 -5.22
C ILE A 291 3.90 15.89 -4.78
N ASP A 292 3.71 16.83 -5.70
CA ASP A 292 3.42 18.22 -5.36
C ASP A 292 2.14 18.36 -4.55
N LEU A 293 1.06 17.73 -5.01
CA LEU A 293 -0.22 17.70 -4.30
C LEU A 293 -0.10 17.06 -2.92
N ALA A 294 0.60 15.93 -2.79
CA ALA A 294 0.76 15.25 -1.51
C ALA A 294 1.58 16.08 -0.52
N ILE A 295 2.69 16.69 -0.95
CA ILE A 295 3.51 17.54 -0.09
C ILE A 295 2.71 18.76 0.37
N GLU A 296 1.99 19.42 -0.53
CA GLU A 296 1.14 20.57 -0.21
C GLU A 296 0.05 20.18 0.80
N ALA A 297 -0.67 19.08 0.53
CA ALA A 297 -1.79 18.62 1.35
C ALA A 297 -1.36 18.25 2.78
N PHE A 298 -0.20 17.61 2.96
CA PHE A 298 0.27 17.15 4.27
C PHE A 298 1.09 18.19 5.05
N THR A 299 1.61 19.24 4.41
CA THR A 299 2.44 20.26 5.10
C THR A 299 1.73 20.96 6.26
N PRO A 300 0.45 21.40 6.16
CA PRO A 300 -0.26 21.99 7.30
C PRO A 300 -0.35 21.03 8.49
N ILE A 301 -0.53 19.74 8.23
CA ILE A 301 -0.60 18.71 9.26
C ILE A 301 0.79 18.48 9.87
N ALA A 302 1.84 18.39 9.05
CA ALA A 302 3.22 18.25 9.52
C ALA A 302 3.64 19.43 10.42
N ARG A 303 3.29 20.66 10.06
CA ARG A 303 3.56 21.87 10.86
C ARG A 303 2.88 21.86 12.22
N HIS A 304 1.67 21.30 12.30
CA HIS A 304 0.98 21.17 13.57
C HIS A 304 1.72 20.25 14.54
N VAL A 305 2.29 19.15 14.04
CA VAL A 305 2.90 18.10 14.85
C VAL A 305 4.38 18.35 15.14
N LEU A 306 5.14 18.75 14.13
CA LEU A 306 6.59 18.87 14.19
C LEU A 306 7.07 20.29 14.49
N GLY A 307 6.16 21.28 14.47
CA GLY A 307 6.48 22.69 14.66
C GLY A 307 7.56 23.14 13.67
N ASP A 308 8.64 23.74 14.21
CA ASP A 308 9.76 24.28 13.42
C ASP A 308 10.49 23.21 12.58
N LYS A 309 10.38 21.92 12.92
CA LYS A 309 11.01 20.82 12.17
C LYS A 309 10.23 20.37 10.95
N ALA A 310 9.00 20.86 10.77
CA ALA A 310 8.11 20.38 9.71
C ALA A 310 8.65 20.65 8.31
N ASP A 311 9.16 21.84 8.04
CA ASP A 311 9.62 22.21 6.69
C ASP A 311 10.86 21.38 6.27
N GLU A 312 11.77 21.10 7.21
CA GLU A 312 12.92 20.21 6.98
C GLU A 312 12.48 18.76 6.72
N ALA A 313 11.55 18.25 7.54
CA ALA A 313 10.99 16.91 7.38
C ALA A 313 10.29 16.76 6.01
N MET A 314 9.42 17.70 5.64
CA MET A 314 8.71 17.67 4.35
C MET A 314 9.67 17.78 3.15
N THR A 315 10.75 18.55 3.28
CA THR A 315 11.81 18.62 2.26
C THR A 315 12.53 17.28 2.10
N SER A 316 12.85 16.63 3.21
CA SER A 316 13.51 15.32 3.23
C SER A 316 12.61 14.24 2.64
N ILE A 317 11.33 14.21 3.04
CA ILE A 317 10.30 13.31 2.50
C ILE A 317 10.20 13.46 0.98
N ARG A 318 10.08 14.70 0.48
CA ARG A 318 10.06 14.95 -0.97
C ARG A 318 11.29 14.38 -1.66
N ALA A 319 12.49 14.62 -1.11
CA ALA A 319 13.74 14.11 -1.68
C ALA A 319 13.79 12.58 -1.72
N GLU A 320 13.29 11.90 -0.68
CA GLU A 320 13.20 10.44 -0.63
C GLU A 320 12.27 9.88 -1.71
N ILE A 321 11.07 10.46 -1.88
CA ILE A 321 10.11 10.02 -2.90
C ILE A 321 10.71 10.25 -4.30
N THR A 322 11.31 11.41 -4.54
CA THR A 322 11.99 11.73 -5.81
C THR A 322 13.13 10.75 -6.10
N GLN A 323 13.95 10.41 -5.10
CA GLN A 323 15.03 9.45 -5.28
C GLN A 323 14.50 8.05 -5.58
N ARG A 324 13.42 7.64 -4.92
CA ARG A 324 12.76 6.35 -5.16
C ARG A 324 12.20 6.27 -6.58
N ALA A 325 11.48 7.29 -7.03
CA ALA A 325 10.99 7.40 -8.41
C ALA A 325 12.13 7.30 -9.44
N LYS A 326 13.24 8.02 -9.23
CA LYS A 326 14.44 7.96 -10.09
C LYS A 326 15.03 6.55 -10.16
N LYS A 327 15.10 5.83 -9.03
CA LYS A 327 15.57 4.43 -9.01
C LYS A 327 14.66 3.48 -9.79
N SER A 328 13.38 3.83 -9.94
CA SER A 328 12.42 3.13 -10.80
C SER A 328 12.40 3.63 -12.25
N GLY A 329 13.30 4.53 -12.65
CA GLY A 329 13.44 4.98 -14.04
C GLY A 329 12.56 6.17 -14.44
N LEU A 330 12.00 6.90 -13.47
CA LEU A 330 11.26 8.14 -13.71
C LEU A 330 12.21 9.35 -13.70
N ASP A 331 11.89 10.37 -14.50
CA ASP A 331 12.66 11.61 -14.61
C ASP A 331 11.87 12.77 -13.99
N ILE A 332 12.14 13.07 -12.71
CA ILE A 332 11.41 14.06 -11.89
C ILE A 332 12.29 14.91 -10.97
#